data_AF-A0A2X1VHV8-F1
#
_entry.id   AF-A0A2X1VHV8-F1
#
_cell.length_a   1.000
_cell.length_b   1.000
_cell.length_c   1.000
_cell.angle_alpha   90.00
_cell.angle_beta   90.00
_cell.angle_gamma   90.00
#
_symmetry.space_group_name_H-M   'P 1'
#
loop_
_entity.id
_entity.type
_entity.pdbx_description
1 polymer ?
#
loop_
_entity_poly.entity_id
_entity_poly.type
_entity_poly.pdbx_seq_one_letter_code
_entity_poly.pdbx_strand_id
1 'polypeptide(L)'
;MSKHLTEYPEIVNRLASPKMRQANHHLIHAAMGLSSEAGEITDQIKAHLFYGKELDLVNLVEEAGDLLFFLTLMLYQLNIDIEQVIEGNKAKLEVRYGSEFNTEGALVRDKAKEMEALKSAVFSEASRE
;
A
#
# COMPACT_ATOMS: atom_id res chain seq x y z
N MET A 1 -14.63 -7.41 -10.62
CA MET A 1 -13.38 -7.47 -9.84
C MET A 1 -12.30 -8.16 -10.66
N SER A 2 -11.08 -7.63 -10.70
CA SER A 2 -9.95 -8.31 -11.37
C SER A 2 -9.59 -9.59 -10.62
N LYS A 3 -9.27 -10.68 -11.34
CA LYS A 3 -8.86 -11.97 -10.75
C LYS A 3 -7.73 -11.81 -9.73
N HIS A 4 -6.81 -10.88 -9.99
CA HIS A 4 -5.66 -10.61 -9.11
C HIS A 4 -6.07 -9.99 -7.76
N LEU A 5 -7.09 -9.14 -7.74
CA LEU A 5 -7.55 -8.46 -6.53
C LEU A 5 -8.31 -9.42 -5.60
N THR A 6 -8.94 -10.45 -6.15
CA THR A 6 -9.63 -11.48 -5.36
C THR A 6 -8.72 -12.62 -4.91
N GLU A 7 -7.79 -13.09 -5.76
CA GLU A 7 -7.00 -14.30 -5.46
C GLU A 7 -5.76 -14.00 -4.61
N TYR A 8 -5.14 -12.83 -4.80
CA TYR A 8 -3.88 -12.53 -4.14
C TYR A 8 -4.00 -12.43 -2.60
N PRO A 9 -5.01 -11.74 -2.04
CA PRO A 9 -5.22 -11.73 -0.59
C PRO A 9 -5.38 -13.12 0.04
N GLU A 10 -6.06 -14.05 -0.65
CA GLU A 10 -6.22 -15.43 -0.20
C GLU A 10 -4.90 -16.20 -0.18
N ILE A 11 -4.03 -15.98 -1.18
CA ILE A 11 -2.68 -16.55 -1.21
C ILE A 11 -1.86 -16.01 -0.03
N VAL A 12 -1.90 -14.70 0.21
CA VAL A 12 -1.17 -14.06 1.32
C VAL A 12 -1.63 -14.60 2.66
N ASN A 13 -2.95 -14.70 2.88
CA ASN A 13 -3.52 -15.26 4.10
C ASN A 13 -3.12 -16.72 4.32
N ARG A 14 -3.11 -17.54 3.26
CA ARG A 14 -2.66 -18.94 3.35
C ARG A 14 -1.18 -19.06 3.72
N LEU A 15 -0.35 -18.13 3.28
CA LEU A 15 1.09 -18.11 3.57
C LEU A 15 1.42 -17.44 4.92
N ALA A 16 0.47 -16.71 5.51
CA ALA A 16 0.64 -16.18 6.85
C ALA A 16 0.82 -17.31 7.88
N SER A 17 1.85 -17.17 8.73
CA SER A 17 2.25 -18.23 9.66
C SER A 17 1.12 -18.58 10.65
N PRO A 18 0.66 -19.85 10.71
CA PRO A 18 -0.34 -20.26 11.71
C PRO A 18 0.16 -20.12 13.16
N LYS A 19 1.47 -19.96 13.38
CA LYS A 19 2.05 -19.72 14.71
C LYS A 19 1.89 -18.28 15.18
N MET A 20 1.55 -17.35 14.27
CA MET A 20 1.38 -15.92 14.52
C MET A 20 -0.11 -15.53 14.71
N ARG A 21 -0.99 -16.51 14.98
CA ARG A 21 -2.44 -16.32 15.20
C ARG A 21 -2.84 -15.55 16.46
N GLN A 22 -1.89 -15.10 17.28
CA GLN A 22 -2.21 -14.18 18.38
C GLN A 22 -2.61 -12.83 17.78
N ALA A 23 -3.66 -12.21 18.34
CA ALA A 23 -4.11 -10.90 17.91
C ALA A 23 -2.91 -9.93 17.89
N ASN A 24 -2.77 -9.16 16.80
CA ASN A 24 -1.74 -8.14 16.55
C ASN A 24 -0.33 -8.64 16.12
N HIS A 25 -0.02 -9.93 16.20
CA HIS A 25 1.31 -10.43 15.77
C HIS A 25 1.52 -10.32 14.25
N HIS A 26 0.48 -10.55 13.45
CA HIS A 26 0.54 -10.32 12.02
C HIS A 26 0.65 -8.84 11.66
N LEU A 27 0.04 -7.94 12.43
CA LEU A 27 0.12 -6.50 12.17
C LEU A 27 1.54 -5.98 12.38
N ILE A 28 2.19 -6.34 13.49
CA ILE A 28 3.57 -5.92 13.73
C ILE A 28 4.54 -6.56 12.71
N HIS A 29 4.33 -7.83 12.37
CA HIS A 29 5.12 -8.52 11.35
C HIS A 29 5.00 -7.83 9.98
N ALA A 30 3.78 -7.51 9.57
CA ALA A 30 3.53 -6.79 8.32
C ALA A 30 4.14 -5.38 8.33
N ALA A 31 4.00 -4.64 9.43
CA ALA A 31 4.59 -3.30 9.55
C ALA A 31 6.13 -3.33 9.49
N MET A 32 6.76 -4.33 10.11
CA MET A 32 8.21 -4.53 10.05
C MET A 32 8.67 -4.91 8.64
N GLY A 33 7.97 -5.86 7.99
CA GLY A 33 8.25 -6.25 6.60
C GLY A 33 8.16 -5.08 5.64
N LEU A 34 7.08 -4.29 5.70
CA LEU A 34 6.92 -3.06 4.91
C LEU A 34 8.11 -2.09 5.08
N SER A 35 8.60 -1.92 6.31
CA SER A 35 9.74 -1.04 6.57
C SER A 35 11.05 -1.63 6.05
N SER A 36 11.21 -2.96 6.08
CA SER A 36 12.40 -3.66 5.58
C SER A 36 12.50 -3.47 4.07
N GLU A 37 11.46 -3.84 3.32
CA GLU A 37 11.55 -3.94 1.86
C GLU A 37 11.58 -2.55 1.20
N ALA A 38 10.93 -1.56 1.84
CA ALA A 38 11.09 -0.16 1.44
C ALA A 38 12.55 0.34 1.60
N GLY A 39 13.26 -0.18 2.61
CA GLY A 39 14.68 0.06 2.83
C GLY A 39 15.53 -0.54 1.72
N GLU A 40 15.23 -1.78 1.32
CA GLU A 40 15.94 -2.49 0.26
C GLU A 40 15.81 -1.76 -1.09
N ILE A 41 14.59 -1.35 -1.46
CA ILE A 41 14.34 -0.49 -2.64
C ILE A 41 15.15 0.81 -2.55
N THR A 42 15.14 1.46 -1.38
CA THR A 42 15.87 2.72 -1.19
C THR A 42 17.38 2.53 -1.37
N ASP A 43 17.93 1.43 -0.84
CA ASP A 43 19.34 1.10 -0.94
C ASP A 43 19.78 0.79 -2.37
N GLN A 44 18.94 0.11 -3.14
CA GLN A 44 19.13 -0.12 -4.56
C GLN A 44 19.18 1.19 -5.36
N ILE A 45 18.17 2.05 -5.22
CA ILE A 45 18.10 3.34 -5.91
C ILE A 45 19.28 4.23 -5.52
N LYS A 46 19.63 4.26 -4.23
CA LYS A 46 20.82 4.96 -3.73
C LYS A 46 22.10 4.44 -4.39
N ALA A 47 22.27 3.13 -4.48
CA ALA A 47 23.46 2.54 -5.08
C ALA A 47 23.59 2.82 -6.58
N HIS A 48 22.47 2.82 -7.30
CA HIS A 48 22.43 3.22 -8.71
C HIS A 48 22.81 4.70 -8.88
N LEU A 49 22.13 5.61 -8.17
CA LEU A 49 22.29 7.05 -8.37
C LEU A 49 23.62 7.62 -7.85
N PHE A 50 24.11 7.12 -6.72
CA PHE A 50 25.26 7.73 -6.04
C PHE A 50 26.56 6.93 -6.14
N TYR A 51 26.48 5.62 -6.43
CA TYR A 51 27.67 4.75 -6.51
C TYR A 51 27.90 4.18 -7.91
N GLY A 52 27.11 4.59 -8.91
CA GLY A 52 27.29 4.21 -10.31
C GLY A 52 27.08 2.73 -10.59
N LYS A 53 26.34 2.02 -9.71
CA LYS A 53 25.96 0.63 -9.97
C LYS A 53 24.89 0.56 -11.07
N GLU A 54 24.86 -0.54 -11.82
CA GLU A 54 23.73 -0.82 -12.71
C GLU A 54 22.44 -0.99 -11.89
N LEU A 55 21.31 -0.59 -12.49
CA LEU A 55 20.00 -0.72 -11.85
C LEU A 55 19.53 -2.16 -11.94
N ASP A 56 19.41 -2.83 -10.80
CA ASP A 56 18.94 -4.21 -10.73
C ASP A 56 17.41 -4.27 -10.75
N LEU A 57 16.85 -4.37 -11.95
CA LEU A 57 15.40 -4.44 -12.14
C LEU A 57 14.79 -5.72 -11.55
N VAL A 58 15.55 -6.81 -11.44
CA VAL A 58 15.04 -8.08 -10.93
C VAL A 58 14.78 -7.95 -9.43
N ASN A 59 15.77 -7.47 -8.67
CA ASN A 59 15.58 -7.25 -7.25
C ASN A 59 14.56 -6.14 -6.96
N LEU A 60 14.52 -5.05 -7.73
CA LEU A 60 13.45 -4.04 -7.56
C LEU A 60 12.03 -4.63 -7.70
N VAL A 61 11.83 -5.59 -8.61
CA VAL A 61 10.54 -6.27 -8.78
C VAL A 61 10.25 -7.24 -7.64
N GLU A 62 11.27 -7.93 -7.14
CA GLU A 62 11.20 -8.79 -5.94
C GLU A 62 10.74 -7.98 -4.72
N GLU A 63 11.47 -6.90 -4.38
CA GLU A 63 11.15 -6.08 -3.21
C GLU A 63 9.79 -5.36 -3.32
N ALA A 64 9.40 -4.96 -4.54
CA ALA A 64 8.07 -4.42 -4.79
C ALA A 64 6.97 -5.48 -4.56
N GLY A 65 7.25 -6.74 -4.88
CA GLY A 65 6.38 -7.88 -4.60
C GLY A 65 6.26 -8.15 -3.10
N ASP A 66 7.35 -8.09 -2.36
CA ASP A 66 7.34 -8.31 -0.91
C ASP A 66 6.67 -7.15 -0.15
N LEU A 67 6.84 -5.90 -0.61
CA LEU A 67 6.01 -4.77 -0.16
C LEU A 67 4.52 -5.04 -0.35
N LEU A 68 4.12 -5.54 -1.52
CA LEU A 68 2.73 -5.85 -1.81
C LEU A 68 2.22 -7.00 -0.92
N PHE A 69 3.04 -8.01 -0.65
CA PHE A 69 2.72 -9.10 0.26
C PHE A 69 2.41 -8.58 1.66
N PHE A 70 3.31 -7.79 2.25
CA PHE A 70 3.14 -7.28 3.60
C PHE A 70 2.01 -6.24 3.70
N LEU A 71 1.82 -5.39 2.69
CA LEU A 71 0.66 -4.49 2.63
C LEU A 71 -0.64 -5.29 2.65
N THR A 72 -0.74 -6.31 1.80
CA THR A 72 -1.94 -7.16 1.70
C THR A 72 -2.19 -7.89 3.02
N LEU A 73 -1.16 -8.42 3.67
CA LEU A 73 -1.28 -9.07 4.97
C LEU A 73 -1.81 -8.10 6.02
N MET A 74 -1.29 -6.87 6.07
CA MET A 74 -1.77 -5.84 6.99
C MET A 74 -3.24 -5.51 6.75
N LEU A 75 -3.64 -5.26 5.51
CA LEU A 75 -5.01 -4.91 5.15
C LEU A 75 -6.00 -6.04 5.46
N TYR A 76 -5.62 -7.29 5.17
CA TYR A 76 -6.42 -8.47 5.52
C TYR A 76 -6.69 -8.55 7.03
N GLN A 77 -5.67 -8.31 7.88
CA GLN A 77 -5.85 -8.30 9.33
C GLN A 77 -6.75 -7.15 9.83
N LEU A 78 -6.87 -6.07 9.06
CA LEU A 78 -7.73 -4.92 9.36
C LEU A 78 -9.14 -5.06 8.77
N ASN A 79 -9.43 -6.14 8.04
CA ASN A 79 -10.66 -6.31 7.25
C ASN A 79 -10.88 -5.15 6.27
N ILE A 80 -9.81 -4.72 5.60
CA ILE A 80 -9.84 -3.69 4.56
C ILE A 80 -9.40 -4.34 3.25
N ASP A 81 -10.16 -4.11 2.18
CA ASP A 81 -9.80 -4.54 0.83
C ASP A 81 -8.77 -3.58 0.21
N ILE A 82 -7.87 -4.13 -0.61
CA ILE A 82 -7.00 -3.35 -1.49
C ILE A 82 -7.82 -2.40 -2.36
N GLU A 83 -9.00 -2.82 -2.85
CA GLU A 83 -9.87 -1.94 -3.64
C GLU A 83 -10.31 -0.70 -2.85
N GLN A 84 -10.69 -0.87 -1.58
CA GLN A 84 -11.03 0.26 -0.71
C GLN A 84 -9.84 1.21 -0.55
N VAL A 85 -8.62 0.68 -0.36
CA VAL A 85 -7.40 1.50 -0.25
C VAL A 85 -7.12 2.28 -1.54
N ILE A 86 -7.31 1.64 -2.71
CA ILE A 86 -7.12 2.28 -4.01
C ILE A 86 -8.13 3.42 -4.19
N GLU A 87 -9.42 3.17 -3.97
CA GLU A 87 -10.48 4.18 -4.14
C GLU A 87 -10.31 5.33 -3.14
N GLY A 88 -9.98 5.03 -1.88
CA GLY A 88 -9.67 6.05 -0.88
C GLY A 88 -8.45 6.89 -1.23
N ASN A 89 -7.40 6.27 -1.81
CA ASN A 89 -6.22 7.00 -2.27
C ASN A 89 -6.55 7.91 -3.46
N LYS A 90 -7.30 7.39 -4.44
CA LYS A 90 -7.74 8.11 -5.63
C LYS A 90 -8.60 9.32 -5.26
N ALA A 91 -9.66 9.15 -4.48
CA ALA A 91 -10.54 10.24 -4.07
C ALA A 91 -9.78 11.37 -3.36
N LYS A 92 -8.85 11.01 -2.47
CA LYS A 92 -7.95 11.97 -1.81
C LYS A 92 -7.04 12.71 -2.80
N LEU A 93 -6.46 12.00 -3.77
CA LEU A 93 -5.57 12.60 -4.76
C LEU A 93 -6.32 13.48 -5.77
N GLU A 94 -7.55 13.13 -6.14
CA GLU A 94 -8.44 13.96 -6.96
C GLU A 94 -8.81 15.26 -6.26
N VAL A 95 -9.05 15.23 -4.94
CA VAL A 95 -9.21 16.47 -4.16
C VAL A 95 -7.94 17.33 -4.20
N ARG A 96 -6.77 16.70 -4.16
CA ARG A 96 -5.49 17.42 -4.15
C ARG A 96 -5.12 18.01 -5.50
N TYR A 97 -5.28 17.23 -6.58
CA TYR A 97 -4.70 17.54 -7.88
C TYR A 97 -5.75 17.79 -8.97
N GLY A 98 -7.02 17.46 -8.74
CA GLY A 98 -8.03 17.45 -9.81
C GLY A 98 -7.74 16.32 -10.80
N SER A 99 -7.67 16.65 -12.10
CA SER A 99 -7.47 15.67 -13.18
C SER A 99 -6.01 15.26 -13.42
N GLU A 100 -5.05 16.10 -13.04
CA GLU A 100 -3.63 15.87 -13.30
C GLU A 100 -2.74 16.56 -12.27
N PHE A 101 -1.47 16.16 -12.21
CA PHE A 101 -0.53 16.79 -11.30
C PHE A 101 -0.45 18.31 -11.52
N ASN A 102 -0.49 19.06 -10.43
CA ASN A 102 -0.22 20.48 -10.44
C ASN A 102 0.56 20.90 -9.19
N THR A 103 1.45 21.87 -9.33
CA THR A 103 2.35 22.32 -8.26
C THR A 103 1.58 23.00 -7.12
N GLU A 104 0.49 23.70 -7.42
CA GLU A 104 -0.31 24.38 -6.41
C GLU A 104 -0.89 23.38 -5.40
N GLY A 105 -1.53 22.31 -5.87
CA GLY A 105 -2.07 21.24 -5.02
C GLY A 105 -1.00 20.44 -4.26
N ALA A 106 0.24 20.40 -4.77
CA ALA A 106 1.36 19.81 -4.05
C ALA A 106 1.78 20.68 -2.85
N LEU A 107 1.75 22.01 -3.00
CA LEU A 107 2.19 22.98 -2.00
C LEU A 107 1.07 23.37 -1.01
N VAL A 108 -0.15 23.55 -1.50
CA VAL A 108 -1.31 24.04 -0.75
C VAL A 108 -2.33 22.92 -0.60
N ARG A 109 -2.26 22.23 0.54
CA ARG A 109 -3.06 21.03 0.82
C ARG A 109 -4.20 21.30 1.79
N ASP A 110 -5.43 21.07 1.35
CA ASP A 110 -6.59 20.96 2.25
C ASP A 110 -6.68 19.54 2.82
N LYS A 111 -5.94 19.30 3.90
CA LYS A 111 -5.88 17.99 4.57
C LYS A 111 -7.24 17.53 5.11
N ALA A 112 -8.11 18.47 5.48
CA ALA A 112 -9.43 18.13 6.00
C ALA A 112 -10.30 17.58 4.88
N LYS A 113 -10.40 18.28 3.75
CA LYS A 113 -11.15 17.83 2.58
C LYS A 113 -10.59 16.55 1.98
N GLU A 114 -9.26 16.41 1.91
CA GLU A 114 -8.57 15.18 1.51
C GLU A 114 -9.01 13.97 2.36
N MET A 115 -9.09 14.15 3.69
CA MET A 115 -9.44 13.08 4.61
C MET A 115 -10.93 12.75 4.58
N GLU A 116 -11.80 13.76 4.45
CA GLU A 116 -13.24 13.53 4.28
C GLU A 116 -13.52 12.71 3.01
N ALA A 117 -12.91 13.05 1.87
CA ALA A 117 -13.05 12.28 0.64
C ALA A 117 -12.58 10.83 0.79
N LEU A 118 -11.43 10.61 1.46
CA LEU A 118 -10.94 9.26 1.74
C LEU A 118 -11.92 8.46 2.60
N LYS A 119 -12.38 9.03 3.73
CA LYS A 119 -13.31 8.35 4.62
C LYS A 119 -14.61 8.00 3.91
N SER A 120 -15.15 8.92 3.12
CA SER A 120 -16.36 8.68 2.32
C SER A 120 -16.16 7.56 1.31
N ALA A 121 -15.00 7.45 0.67
CA ALA A 121 -14.73 6.37 -0.28
C ALA A 121 -14.53 5.00 0.40
N VAL A 122 -13.91 4.96 1.58
CA VAL A 122 -13.51 3.70 2.25
C VAL A 122 -14.59 3.16 3.19
N PHE A 123 -15.29 4.03 3.90
CA PHE A 123 -16.13 3.67 5.05
C PHE A 123 -17.59 4.10 4.93
N SER A 124 -18.11 4.39 3.73
CA SER A 124 -19.53 4.70 3.56
C SER A 124 -20.43 3.53 3.97
N GLU A 125 -21.64 3.82 4.45
CA GLU A 125 -22.61 2.78 4.86
C GLU A 125 -22.98 1.84 3.70
N ALA A 126 -22.90 2.31 2.44
CA ALA A 126 -23.16 1.51 1.24
C ALA A 126 -22.06 0.50 0.89
N SER A 127 -20.88 0.57 1.54
CA SER A 127 -19.71 -0.28 1.26
C SER A 127 -19.64 -1.52 2.16
N ARG A 128 -20.65 -1.76 3.01
CA ARG A 128 -20.66 -2.82 4.04
C ARG A 128 -21.72 -3.91 3.84
N GLU A 129 -22.43 -3.92 2.71
CA GLU A 129 -23.32 -5.02 2.30
C GLU A 129 -22.60 -6.01 1.37
#